data_AF-A0A3R7WHS0-F1
#
_entry.id   AF-A0A3R7WHS0-F1
#
_cell.length_a   1.000
_cell.length_b   1.000
_cell.length_c   1.000
_cell.angle_alpha   90.00
_cell.angle_beta   90.00
_cell.angle_gamma   90.00
#
_symmetry.space_group_name_H-M   'P 1'
#
loop_
_entity.id
_entity.type
_entity.pdbx_description
1 polymer ?
#
loop_
_entity_poly.entity_id
_entity_poly.type
_entity_poly.pdbx_seq_one_letter_code
_entity_poly.pdbx_strand_id
1 'polypeptide(L)'
;FNTWGILLFFPIPITRYPILQWARRLAYYSARWPVVAIVFLLGLFIVAPGLLLGLTYMFSGNTVSFVFGVVLATASVLFVLGFYWWYFKKGGRAKWHAFLEKKAELHRGKQGAIESAA
;
A
#
# COMPACT_ATOMS: atom_id res chain seq x y z
N PHE A 1 11.15 -11.57 -0.52
CA PHE A 1 10.34 -12.81 -0.57
C PHE A 1 11.24 -13.93 -0.08
N ASN A 2 10.92 -14.62 1.02
CA ASN A 2 11.81 -15.61 1.65
C ASN A 2 11.33 -17.06 1.39
N THR A 3 12.15 -18.05 1.75
CA THR A 3 11.85 -19.49 1.60
C THR A 3 10.52 -19.88 2.25
N TRP A 4 10.22 -19.32 3.42
CA TRP A 4 8.95 -19.57 4.13
C TRP A 4 7.73 -19.09 3.35
N GLY A 5 7.79 -17.90 2.73
CA GLY A 5 6.71 -17.39 1.90
C GLY A 5 6.50 -18.22 0.63
N ILE A 6 7.57 -18.76 0.05
CA ILE A 6 7.47 -19.71 -1.07
C ILE A 6 6.72 -20.96 -0.60
N LEU A 7 7.15 -21.57 0.50
CA LEU A 7 6.53 -22.79 1.04
C LEU A 7 5.09 -22.58 1.51
N LEU A 8 4.72 -21.39 1.98
CA LEU A 8 3.36 -21.13 2.44
C LEU A 8 2.39 -20.91 1.27
N PHE A 9 2.83 -20.23 0.21
CA PHE A 9 1.92 -19.73 -0.82
C PHE A 9 2.01 -20.45 -2.16
N PHE A 10 3.12 -21.12 -2.48
CA PHE A 10 3.34 -21.75 -3.79
C PHE A 10 2.99 -23.23 -3.91
N PRO A 11 2.90 -24.05 -2.83
CA PRO A 11 2.45 -25.43 -2.98
C PRO A 11 1.00 -25.56 -3.46
N ILE A 12 0.11 -24.69 -2.98
CA ILE A 12 -1.30 -24.69 -3.36
C ILE A 12 -1.57 -23.58 -4.39
N PRO A 13 -2.02 -23.90 -5.62
CA PRO A 13 -2.20 -22.90 -6.67
C PRO A 13 -3.19 -21.76 -6.33
N ILE A 14 -4.13 -22.03 -5.43
CA ILE A 14 -5.14 -21.06 -4.99
C ILE A 14 -4.51 -20.01 -4.07
N THR A 15 -3.57 -20.41 -3.21
CA THR A 15 -2.96 -19.51 -2.22
C THR A 15 -2.01 -18.48 -2.84
N ARG A 16 -1.41 -18.79 -4.01
CA ARG A 16 -0.56 -17.84 -4.75
C ARG A 16 -1.34 -16.77 -5.53
N TYR A 17 -2.59 -17.04 -5.90
CA TYR A 17 -3.38 -16.13 -6.75
C TYR A 17 -3.49 -14.70 -6.19
N PRO A 18 -3.90 -14.49 -4.92
CA PRO A 18 -4.03 -13.12 -4.38
C PRO A 18 -2.69 -12.38 -4.40
N ILE A 19 -1.60 -13.05 -4.00
CA ILE A 19 -0.26 -12.44 -3.93
C ILE A 19 0.21 -12.00 -5.31
N LEU A 20 0.06 -12.86 -6.32
CA LEU A 20 0.47 -12.54 -7.68
C LEU A 20 -0.35 -11.38 -8.27
N GLN A 21 -1.66 -11.34 -8.01
CA GLN A 21 -2.51 -10.24 -8.47
C GLN A 21 -2.12 -8.91 -7.81
N TRP A 22 -1.79 -8.93 -6.52
CA TRP A 22 -1.38 -7.72 -5.79
C TRP A 22 -0.02 -7.23 -6.26
N ALA A 23 0.95 -8.14 -6.44
CA ALA A 23 2.26 -7.83 -7.00
C ALA A 23 2.14 -7.23 -8.41
N ARG A 24 1.30 -7.81 -9.28
CA ARG A 24 1.06 -7.29 -10.62
C ARG A 24 0.47 -5.88 -10.61
N ARG A 25 -0.49 -5.60 -9.71
CA ARG A 25 -1.06 -4.26 -9.56
C ARG A 25 -0.04 -3.25 -9.04
N LEU A 26 0.76 -3.64 -8.04
CA LEU A 26 1.82 -2.79 -7.51
C LEU A 26 2.84 -2.45 -8.61
N ALA A 27 3.31 -3.44 -9.36
CA ALA A 27 4.21 -3.24 -10.48
C ALA A 27 3.61 -2.30 -11.56
N TYR A 28 2.33 -2.47 -11.88
CA TYR A 28 1.61 -1.60 -12.81
C TYR A 28 1.55 -0.14 -12.32
N TYR A 29 1.33 0.07 -11.02
CA TYR A 29 1.26 1.42 -10.43
C TYR A 29 2.64 2.07 -10.31
N SER A 30 3.65 1.33 -9.84
CA SER A 30 5.02 1.84 -9.69
C SER A 30 5.69 2.14 -11.02
N ALA A 31 5.36 1.41 -12.09
CA ALA A 31 5.86 1.70 -13.43
C ALA A 31 5.36 3.05 -13.97
N ARG A 32 4.19 3.52 -13.54
CA ARG A 32 3.63 4.83 -13.93
C ARG A 32 4.10 5.96 -13.04
N TRP A 33 4.28 5.67 -11.75
CA TRP A 33 4.78 6.62 -10.78
C TRP A 33 5.62 5.91 -9.72
N PRO A 34 6.96 5.96 -9.79
CA PRO A 34 7.84 5.21 -8.90
C PRO A 34 7.64 5.47 -7.41
N VAL A 35 7.12 6.66 -7.05
CA VAL A 35 6.76 7.01 -5.66
C VAL A 35 5.77 6.01 -5.06
N VAL A 36 4.93 5.35 -5.86
CA VAL A 36 4.04 4.29 -5.36
C VAL A 36 4.83 3.14 -4.70
N ALA A 37 5.97 2.75 -5.27
CA ALA A 37 6.82 1.72 -4.68
C ALA A 37 7.43 2.20 -3.36
N ILE A 38 7.85 3.47 -3.29
CA ILE A 38 8.39 4.06 -2.05
C ILE A 38 7.32 4.08 -0.95
N VAL A 39 6.11 4.56 -1.26
CA VAL A 39 4.99 4.58 -0.31
C VAL A 39 4.63 3.16 0.15
N PHE A 40 4.64 2.19 -0.77
CA PHE A 40 4.41 0.79 -0.43
C PHE A 40 5.48 0.26 0.54
N LEU A 41 6.77 0.51 0.27
CA LEU A 41 7.87 0.04 1.11
C LEU A 41 7.84 0.69 2.49
N LEU A 42 7.68 2.02 2.56
CA LEU A 42 7.56 2.74 3.84
C LEU A 42 6.33 2.25 4.61
N GLY A 43 5.20 2.09 3.93
CA GLY A 43 3.97 1.58 4.52
C GLY A 43 4.14 0.19 5.12
N LEU A 44 4.71 -0.75 4.35
CA LEU A 44 4.81 -2.15 4.72
C LEU A 44 5.91 -2.44 5.75
N PHE A 45 7.07 -1.78 5.65
CA PHE A 45 8.24 -2.10 6.47
C PHE A 45 8.44 -1.16 7.66
N ILE A 46 7.86 0.04 7.64
CA ILE A 46 8.03 1.02 8.71
C ILE A 46 6.70 1.30 9.39
N VAL A 47 5.71 1.78 8.63
CA VAL A 47 4.44 2.24 9.21
C VAL A 47 3.66 1.08 9.84
N ALA A 48 3.42 -0.01 9.11
CA ALA A 48 2.62 -1.12 9.63
C ALA A 48 3.29 -1.82 10.83
N PRO A 49 4.60 -2.19 10.80
CA PRO A 49 5.25 -2.79 11.96
C PRO A 49 5.35 -1.81 13.13
N GLY A 50 5.66 -0.54 12.87
CA GLY A 50 5.74 0.49 13.90
C GLY A 50 4.40 0.75 14.58
N LEU A 51 3.30 0.74 13.81
CA LEU A 51 1.95 0.89 14.36
C LEU A 51 1.54 -0.32 15.21
N LEU A 52 1.80 -1.54 14.74
CA LEU A 52 1.50 -2.76 15.51
C LEU A 52 2.33 -2.84 16.80
N LEU A 53 3.61 -2.52 16.73
CA LEU A 53 4.51 -2.47 17.88
C LEU A 53 4.06 -1.37 18.86
N GLY A 54 3.73 -0.18 18.37
CA GLY A 54 3.19 0.91 19.19
C GLY A 54 1.91 0.52 19.92
N LEU A 55 0.98 -0.14 19.22
CA LEU A 55 -0.25 -0.67 19.83
C LEU A 55 0.04 -1.72 20.90
N THR A 56 1.02 -2.60 20.68
CA THR A 56 1.40 -3.62 21.66
C THR A 56 1.86 -2.99 22.98
N TYR A 57 2.72 -1.97 22.90
CA TYR A 57 3.18 -1.23 24.07
C TYR A 57 2.05 -0.42 24.74
N MET A 58 1.17 0.19 23.95
CA MET A 58 0.02 0.94 24.48
C MET A 58 -0.95 0.03 25.24
N PHE A 59 -1.24 -1.16 24.71
CA PHE A 59 -2.13 -2.13 25.39
C PHE A 59 -1.51 -2.78 26.62
N SER A 60 -0.19 -2.78 26.73
CA SER A 60 0.53 -3.31 27.90
C SER A 60 0.84 -2.24 28.95
N GLY A 61 0.45 -0.99 28.70
CA GLY A 61 0.75 0.16 29.56
C GLY A 61 -0.27 0.40 30.67
N ASN A 62 -0.25 1.61 31.23
CA ASN A 62 -1.24 2.04 32.21
C ASN A 62 -2.60 2.34 31.52
N THR A 63 -3.62 2.65 32.32
CA THR A 63 -4.98 2.94 31.82
C THR A 63 -5.00 4.04 30.75
N VAL A 64 -4.17 5.08 30.87
CA VAL A 64 -4.11 6.17 29.88
C VAL A 64 -3.56 5.64 28.55
N SER A 65 -2.44 4.92 28.58
CA SER A 65 -1.84 4.30 27.39
C SER A 65 -2.81 3.33 26.72
N PHE A 66 -3.54 2.53 27.52
CA PHE A 66 -4.54 1.60 27.01
C PHE A 66 -5.65 2.32 26.24
N VAL A 67 -6.21 3.40 26.79
CA VAL A 67 -7.26 4.20 26.13
C VAL A 67 -6.77 4.76 24.79
N PHE A 68 -5.55 5.31 24.75
CA PHE A 68 -4.94 5.77 23.49
C PHE A 68 -4.75 4.63 22.49
N GLY A 69 -4.34 3.44 22.97
CA GLY A 69 -4.23 2.24 22.15
C GLY A 69 -5.56 1.84 21.50
N VAL A 70 -6.66 1.85 22.25
CA VAL A 70 -8.01 1.57 21.73
C VAL A 70 -8.42 2.59 20.67
N VAL A 71 -8.21 3.88 20.92
CA VAL A 71 -8.55 4.95 19.97
C VAL A 71 -7.73 4.79 18.68
N LEU A 72 -6.42 4.58 18.79
CA LEU A 72 -5.53 4.42 17.64
C LEU A 72 -5.87 3.15 16.83
N ALA A 73 -6.14 2.04 17.51
CA ALA A 73 -6.55 0.80 16.86
C ALA A 73 -7.87 0.96 16.10
N THR A 74 -8.87 1.58 16.75
CA THR A 74 -10.19 1.84 16.14
C THR A 74 -10.07 2.76 14.94
N ALA A 75 -9.31 3.87 15.06
CA ALA A 75 -9.05 4.78 13.96
C ALA A 75 -8.35 4.09 12.79
N SER A 76 -7.38 3.21 13.07
CA SER A 76 -6.67 2.44 12.03
C SER A 76 -7.61 1.51 11.27
N VAL A 77 -8.49 0.79 11.98
CA VAL A 77 -9.49 -0.09 11.36
C VAL A 77 -10.47 0.72 10.51
N LEU A 78 -11.01 1.81 11.03
CA LEU A 78 -11.93 2.69 10.30
C LEU A 78 -11.27 3.31 9.07
N PHE A 79 -10.00 3.71 9.17
CA PHE A 79 -9.24 4.22 8.04
C PHE A 79 -9.12 3.18 6.92
N VAL A 80 -8.76 1.93 7.26
CA VAL A 80 -8.66 0.84 6.28
C VAL A 80 -10.04 0.58 5.64
N LEU A 81 -11.08 0.39 6.45
CA LEU A 81 -12.43 0.14 5.93
C LEU A 81 -12.94 1.30 5.07
N GLY A 82 -12.72 2.54 5.51
CA GLY A 82 -13.07 3.75 4.77
C GLY A 82 -12.32 3.86 3.45
N PHE A 83 -11.03 3.53 3.43
CA PHE A 83 -10.23 3.48 2.20
C PHE A 83 -10.77 2.42 1.23
N TYR A 84 -11.05 1.20 1.70
CA TYR A 84 -11.62 0.14 0.88
C TYR A 84 -13.00 0.54 0.32
N TRP A 85 -13.87 1.09 1.17
CA TRP A 85 -15.18 1.57 0.75
C TRP A 85 -15.07 2.69 -0.29
N TRP A 86 -14.20 3.68 -0.06
CA TRP A 86 -13.95 4.75 -1.02
C TRP A 86 -13.42 4.21 -2.35
N TYR A 87 -12.44 3.30 -2.30
CA TYR A 87 -11.78 2.73 -3.46
C TYR A 87 -12.76 1.91 -4.33
N PHE A 88 -13.56 1.05 -3.71
CA PHE A 88 -14.46 0.12 -4.43
C PHE A 88 -15.87 0.65 -4.66
N LYS A 89 -16.42 1.49 -3.79
CA LYS A 89 -17.83 1.94 -3.85
C LYS A 89 -18.00 3.42 -4.20
N LYS A 90 -17.04 4.29 -3.87
CA LYS A 90 -17.14 5.75 -4.12
C LYS A 90 -16.30 6.24 -5.31
N GLY A 91 -15.95 5.34 -6.22
CA GLY A 91 -15.19 5.68 -7.43
C GLY A 91 -13.72 6.03 -7.19
N GLY A 92 -13.17 5.75 -6.00
CA GLY A 92 -11.77 6.02 -5.68
C GLY A 92 -10.80 5.31 -6.62
N ARG A 93 -11.14 4.09 -7.05
CA ARG A 93 -10.38 3.36 -8.07
C ARG A 93 -10.24 4.15 -9.37
N ALA A 94 -11.34 4.68 -9.93
CA ALA A 94 -11.29 5.45 -11.17
C ALA A 94 -10.42 6.71 -11.03
N LYS A 95 -10.58 7.44 -9.92
CA LYS A 95 -9.75 8.62 -9.61
C LYS A 95 -8.26 8.25 -9.48
N TRP A 96 -7.95 7.13 -8.84
CA TRP A 96 -6.58 6.65 -8.69
C TRP A 96 -5.94 6.31 -10.05
N HIS A 97 -6.67 5.60 -10.91
CA HIS A 97 -6.18 5.26 -12.24
C HIS A 97 -5.97 6.50 -13.11
N ALA A 98 -6.92 7.45 -13.12
CA ALA A 98 -6.78 8.71 -13.85
C ALA A 98 -5.58 9.55 -13.36
N PHE A 99 -5.34 9.57 -12.04
CA PHE A 99 -4.16 10.23 -11.47
C PHE A 99 -2.85 9.59 -11.97
N LEU A 100 -2.78 8.27 -12.00
CA LEU A 100 -1.58 7.56 -12.47
C LEU A 100 -1.34 7.74 -13.98
N GLU A 101 -2.40 7.79 -14.78
CA GLU A 101 -2.29 8.08 -16.21
C GLU A 101 -1.73 9.49 -16.44
N LYS A 102 -2.27 10.50 -15.75
CA LYS A 102 -1.73 11.86 -15.80
C LYS A 102 -0.24 11.93 -15.41
N LYS A 103 0.18 11.17 -14.39
CA LYS A 103 1.60 11.10 -14.00
C LYS A 103 2.45 10.44 -15.07
N ALA A 104 1.97 9.36 -15.68
CA ALA A 104 2.68 8.66 -16.75
C ALA A 104 2.86 9.54 -17.99
N GLU A 105 1.84 10.30 -18.39
CA GLU A 105 1.91 11.25 -19.50
C GLU A 105 2.95 12.35 -19.27
N LEU A 106 2.96 12.94 -18.06
CA LEU A 106 3.97 13.93 -17.68
C LEU A 106 5.39 13.38 -17.75
N HIS A 107 5.59 12.13 -17.34
CA HIS A 107 6.91 11.48 -17.45
C HIS A 107 7.33 11.26 -18.91
N ARG A 108 6.42 10.80 -19.78
CA ARG A 108 6.69 10.64 -21.21
C ARG A 108 6.98 11.96 -21.91
N GLY A 109 6.21 13.02 -21.59
CA GLY A 109 6.42 14.36 -22.15
C GLY A 109 7.80 14.93 -21.77
N LYS A 110 8.24 14.70 -20.53
CA LYS A 110 9.59 15.10 -20.10
C LYS A 110 10.69 14.35 -20.86
N GLN A 111 10.52 13.05 -21.09
CA GLN A 111 11.48 12.24 -21.84
C GLN A 111 11.57 12.70 -23.30
N GLY A 112 10.43 12.89 -23.97
CA GLY A 112 10.41 13.39 -25.34
C GLY A 112 11.02 14.79 -25.49
N ALA A 113 10.82 15.69 -24.52
CA ALA A 113 11.44 17.01 -24.52
C ALA A 113 12.97 16.96 -24.37
N ILE A 114 13.49 16.00 -23.60
CA ILE A 114 14.93 15.76 -23.45
C ILE A 114 15.50 15.20 -24.75
N GLU A 115 14.82 14.23 -25.36
CA GLU A 115 15.24 13.63 -26.64
C GLU A 115 15.22 14.63 -27.80
N SER A 116 14.26 15.57 -27.84
CA SER A 116 14.22 16.62 -28.86
C SER A 116 15.25 17.74 -28.66
N ALA A 117 15.85 17.82 -27.46
CA ALA A 117 16.83 18.84 -27.10
C ALA A 117 18.29 18.33 -27.13
N ALA A 118 18.49 17.03 -27.36
CA ALA A 118 19.78 16.36 -27.51
C ALA A 118 20.13 16.19 -29.00
#